data_AF-A0A7C7PNB5-F1
#
_entry.id   AF-A0A7C7PNB5-F1
#
_cell.length_a   1.000
_cell.length_b   1.000
_cell.length_c   1.000
_cell.angle_alpha   90.00
_cell.angle_beta   90.00
_cell.angle_gamma   90.00
#
_symmetry.space_group_name_H-M   'P 1'
#
loop_
_entity.id
_entity.type
_entity.pdbx_description
1 polymer ?
#
loop_
_entity_poly.entity_id
_entity_poly.type
_entity_poly.pdbx_seq_one_letter_code
_entity_poly.pdbx_strand_id
1 'polypeptide(L)'
;MGHPKFSRRAWQGPKHPWQSDRIEEERGLITNYGLRNHREIWKARSKLRRWRNNAMKLIGRVDSSAGHYAREKEDLISSLQRRGLLPEGATIDDVLRLTVEHVLA
;
A
#
# COMPACT_ATOMS: atom_id res chain seq x y z
N MET A 1 17.62 -0.97 31.76
CA MET A 1 16.91 -0.32 30.63
C MET A 1 17.38 -0.98 29.34
N GLY A 2 16.48 -1.60 28.58
CA GLY A 2 16.84 -2.46 27.43
C GLY A 2 17.24 -1.70 26.17
N HIS A 3 17.78 -2.42 25.18
CA HIS A 3 18.17 -1.85 23.88
C HIS A 3 16.92 -1.40 23.08
N PRO A 4 16.90 -0.17 22.55
CA PRO A 4 15.81 0.33 21.71
C PRO A 4 15.73 -0.42 20.38
N LYS A 5 14.53 -0.48 19.79
CA LYS A 5 14.27 -1.23 18.56
C LYS A 5 14.89 -0.57 17.34
N PHE A 6 15.62 -1.35 16.53
CA PHE A 6 16.21 -0.89 15.27
C PHE A 6 15.18 -0.54 14.19
N SER A 7 15.59 0.34 13.26
CA SER A 7 14.81 0.69 12.07
C SER A 7 14.52 -0.52 11.19
N ARG A 8 13.29 -0.61 10.68
CA ARG A 8 12.85 -1.70 9.81
C ARG A 8 12.91 -1.31 8.34
N ARG A 9 13.11 -2.29 7.46
CA ARG A 9 13.08 -2.07 6.01
C ARG A 9 11.73 -1.53 5.55
N ALA A 10 11.77 -0.55 4.65
CA ALA A 10 10.57 0.07 4.08
C ALA A 10 9.90 -0.75 2.97
N TRP A 11 10.61 -1.74 2.42
CA TRP A 11 10.20 -2.52 1.26
C TRP A 11 10.47 -4.02 1.49
N GLN A 12 9.75 -4.86 0.78
CA GLN A 12 9.98 -6.29 0.66
C GLN A 12 10.24 -6.62 -0.80
N GLY A 13 11.30 -7.39 -1.07
CA GLY A 13 11.64 -7.84 -2.42
C GLY A 13 10.72 -8.95 -2.91
N PRO A 14 10.86 -9.36 -4.18
CA PRO A 14 10.12 -10.48 -4.73
C PRO A 14 10.48 -11.80 -4.03
N LYS A 15 9.57 -12.77 -4.09
CA LYS A 15 9.80 -14.12 -3.52
C LYS A 15 10.90 -14.89 -4.27
N HIS A 16 10.89 -14.82 -5.60
CA HIS A 16 11.86 -15.48 -6.47
C HIS A 16 12.56 -14.44 -7.35
N PRO A 17 13.89 -14.45 -7.51
CA PRO A 17 14.58 -13.43 -8.28
C PRO A 17 14.26 -13.48 -9.78
N TRP A 18 14.11 -14.68 -10.36
CA TRP A 18 13.94 -14.86 -11.81
C TRP A 18 12.51 -15.27 -12.13
N GLN A 19 11.70 -14.29 -12.48
CA GLN A 19 10.33 -14.51 -12.92
C GLN A 19 10.07 -13.53 -14.06
N SER A 20 9.98 -14.05 -15.28
CA SER A 20 9.95 -13.28 -16.54
C SER A 20 8.91 -12.16 -16.49
N ASP A 21 7.68 -12.54 -16.18
CA ASP A 21 6.51 -11.66 -16.28
C ASP A 21 6.64 -10.48 -15.32
N ARG A 22 7.14 -10.73 -14.10
CA ARG A 22 7.40 -9.67 -13.11
C ARG A 22 8.52 -8.74 -13.58
N ILE A 23 9.60 -9.30 -14.13
CA ILE A 23 10.75 -8.49 -14.57
C ILE A 23 10.33 -7.58 -15.73
N GLU A 24 9.52 -8.10 -16.65
CA GLU A 24 8.98 -7.32 -17.77
C GLU A 24 8.02 -6.22 -17.29
N GLU A 25 7.07 -6.54 -16.41
CA GLU A 25 6.18 -5.55 -15.80
C GLU A 25 6.96 -4.44 -15.06
N GLU A 26 7.93 -4.82 -14.23
CA GLU A 26 8.75 -3.87 -13.48
C GLU A 26 9.61 -2.99 -14.40
N ARG A 27 10.12 -3.54 -15.52
CA ARG A 27 10.84 -2.76 -16.53
C ARG A 27 9.92 -1.77 -17.24
N GLY A 28 8.70 -2.18 -17.59
CA GLY A 28 7.70 -1.28 -18.16
C GLY A 28 7.39 -0.11 -17.23
N LEU A 29 7.19 -0.38 -15.94
CA LEU A 29 6.97 0.67 -14.93
C LEU A 29 8.17 1.61 -14.77
N ILE A 30 9.40 1.09 -14.83
CA ILE A 30 10.61 1.92 -14.77
C ILE A 30 10.67 2.89 -15.95
N THR A 31 10.43 2.40 -17.16
CA THR A 31 10.47 3.22 -18.38
C THR A 31 9.35 4.27 -18.37
N ASN A 32 8.12 3.89 -18.01
CA ASN A 32 6.96 4.78 -18.05
C ASN A 32 7.05 5.92 -17.01
N TYR A 33 7.55 5.64 -15.81
CA TYR A 33 7.61 6.58 -14.69
C TYR A 33 9.01 7.14 -14.42
N GLY A 34 10.02 6.80 -15.24
CA GLY A 34 11.40 7.30 -15.09
C GLY A 34 12.08 6.90 -13.78
N LEU A 35 11.77 5.71 -13.24
CA LEU A 35 12.29 5.27 -11.94
C LEU A 35 13.76 4.88 -12.02
N ARG A 36 14.54 5.11 -10.97
CA ARG A 36 15.98 4.80 -10.99
C ARG A 36 16.26 3.30 -10.83
N ASN A 37 15.41 2.60 -10.09
CA ASN A 37 15.64 1.19 -9.71
C ASN A 37 14.34 0.46 -9.34
N HIS A 38 14.39 -0.88 -9.40
CA HIS A 38 13.29 -1.76 -8.96
C HIS A 38 12.88 -1.56 -7.49
N ARG A 39 13.80 -1.07 -6.64
CA ARG A 39 13.53 -0.85 -5.22
C ARG A 39 12.50 0.24 -4.98
N GLU A 40 12.37 1.22 -5.87
CA GLU A 40 11.30 2.23 -5.82
C GLU A 40 9.92 1.60 -6.05
N ILE A 41 9.81 0.70 -7.03
CA ILE A 41 8.60 -0.10 -7.27
C ILE A 41 8.28 -0.96 -6.05
N TRP A 42 9.28 -1.63 -5.46
CA TRP A 42 9.06 -2.48 -4.29
C TRP A 42 8.61 -1.68 -3.07
N LYS A 43 9.08 -0.43 -2.91
CA LYS A 43 8.55 0.49 -1.88
C LYS A 43 7.08 0.83 -2.15
N ALA A 44 6.71 1.15 -3.39
CA ALA A 44 5.33 1.46 -3.77
C ALA A 44 4.41 0.25 -3.52
N ARG A 45 4.79 -0.94 -4.02
CA ARG A 45 4.09 -2.21 -3.78
C ARG A 45 3.94 -2.52 -2.28
N SER A 46 4.99 -2.27 -1.50
CA SER A 46 4.96 -2.50 -0.05
C SER A 46 4.03 -1.55 0.69
N LYS A 47 3.97 -0.27 0.29
CA LYS A 47 3.00 0.71 0.84
C LYS A 47 1.57 0.30 0.50
N LEU A 48 1.31 -0.01 -0.77
CA LEU A 48 0.00 -0.45 -1.26
C LEU A 48 -0.49 -1.69 -0.52
N ARG A 49 0.39 -2.70 -0.34
CA ARG A 49 0.08 -3.90 0.43
C ARG A 49 -0.27 -3.59 1.89
N ARG A 50 0.40 -2.63 2.53
CA ARG A 50 0.08 -2.22 3.91
C ARG A 50 -1.31 -1.60 4.00
N TRP A 51 -1.65 -0.70 3.08
CA TRP A 51 -2.97 -0.06 3.04
C TRP A 51 -4.09 -1.07 2.79
N ARG A 52 -3.93 -1.96 1.79
CA ARG A 52 -4.88 -3.04 1.51
C ARG A 52 -5.06 -4.00 2.68
N ASN A 53 -3.97 -4.40 3.33
CA ASN A 53 -4.05 -5.26 4.52
C ASN A 53 -4.78 -4.56 5.67
N ASN A 54 -4.62 -3.24 5.83
CA ASN A 54 -5.36 -2.49 6.84
C ASN A 54 -6.86 -2.44 6.48
N ALA A 55 -7.18 -2.13 5.23
CA ALA A 55 -8.55 -2.12 4.73
C ALA A 55 -9.24 -3.47 4.91
N MET A 56 -8.61 -4.58 4.51
CA MET A 56 -9.17 -5.93 4.68
C MET A 56 -9.44 -6.27 6.16
N LYS A 57 -8.54 -5.86 7.07
CA LYS A 57 -8.74 -6.06 8.51
C LYS A 57 -9.94 -5.28 9.03
N LEU A 58 -10.10 -4.05 8.59
CA LEU A 58 -11.20 -3.17 9.01
C LEU A 58 -12.54 -3.63 8.43
N ILE A 59 -12.57 -4.10 7.18
CA ILE A 59 -13.76 -4.70 6.54
C ILE A 59 -14.24 -5.92 7.32
N GLY A 60 -13.33 -6.82 7.72
CA GLY A 60 -13.69 -8.01 8.51
C GLY A 60 -14.11 -7.74 9.96
N ARG A 61 -14.11 -6.48 10.41
CA ARG A 61 -14.43 -6.06 11.79
C ARG A 61 -15.68 -5.17 11.87
N VAL A 62 -16.43 -5.03 10.78
CA VAL A 62 -17.59 -4.13 10.64
C VAL A 62 -18.69 -4.40 11.68
N ASP A 63 -18.86 -5.63 12.15
CA ASP A 63 -19.89 -6.00 13.15
C ASP A 63 -19.44 -5.81 14.62
N SER A 64 -18.18 -5.43 14.85
CA SER A 64 -17.67 -5.23 16.21
C SER A 64 -18.06 -3.84 16.71
N SER A 65 -18.91 -3.77 17.75
CA SER A 65 -19.46 -2.53 18.35
C SER A 65 -18.43 -1.56 18.98
N ALA A 66 -17.14 -1.70 18.65
CA ALA A 66 -16.07 -0.87 19.16
C ALA A 66 -15.86 0.33 18.23
N GLY A 67 -16.22 1.53 18.71
CA GLY A 67 -16.04 2.79 17.99
C GLY A 67 -14.60 3.09 17.52
N HIS A 68 -13.60 2.34 18.03
CA HIS A 68 -12.22 2.40 17.57
C HIS A 68 -12.06 2.02 16.09
N TYR A 69 -12.72 0.96 15.61
CA TYR A 69 -12.57 0.50 14.22
C TYR A 69 -13.22 1.47 13.22
N ALA A 70 -14.31 2.13 13.61
CA ALA A 70 -14.94 3.17 12.81
C ALA A 70 -13.98 4.36 12.61
N ARG A 71 -13.33 4.81 13.69
CA ARG A 71 -12.31 5.87 13.61
C ARG A 71 -11.12 5.48 12.74
N GLU A 72 -10.57 4.27 12.92
CA GLU A 72 -9.45 3.80 12.07
C GLU A 72 -9.82 3.73 10.59
N LYS A 73 -11.08 3.38 10.27
CA LYS A 73 -11.60 3.39 8.90
C LYS A 73 -11.62 4.80 8.32
N GLU A 74 -12.18 5.76 9.06
CA GLU A 74 -12.22 7.17 8.65
C GLU A 74 -10.81 7.74 8.49
N ASP A 75 -9.90 7.46 9.42
CA ASP A 75 -8.50 7.88 9.37
C ASP A 75 -7.77 7.33 8.14
N LEU A 76 -8.00 6.06 7.81
CA LEU A 76 -7.42 5.42 6.63
C LEU A 76 -7.90 6.11 5.33
N ILE A 77 -9.21 6.33 5.20
CA ILE A 77 -9.81 6.96 4.02
C ILE A 77 -9.31 8.40 3.89
N SER A 78 -9.37 9.18 4.98
CA SER A 78 -8.89 10.57 5.02
C SER A 78 -7.40 10.67 4.65
N SER A 79 -6.56 9.75 5.15
CA SER A 79 -5.13 9.73 4.83
C SER A 79 -4.85 9.44 3.35
N LEU A 80 -5.67 8.61 2.71
CA LEU A 80 -5.54 8.28 1.29
C LEU A 80 -6.10 9.38 0.38
N GLN A 81 -7.22 10.00 0.77
CA GLN A 81 -7.78 11.18 0.08
C GLN A 81 -6.80 12.36 0.11
N ARG A 82 -6.19 12.66 1.26
CA ARG A 82 -5.15 13.70 1.39
C ARG A 82 -3.93 13.46 0.51
N ARG A 83 -3.70 12.21 0.08
CA ARG A 83 -2.61 11.84 -0.83
C ARG A 83 -3.05 11.86 -2.30
N GLY A 84 -4.30 12.18 -2.60
CA GLY A 84 -4.86 12.13 -3.94
C GLY A 84 -5.09 10.73 -4.48
N LEU A 85 -5.05 9.69 -3.62
CA LEU A 85 -5.18 8.29 -4.06
C LEU A 85 -6.64 7.85 -4.19
N LEU A 86 -7.56 8.51 -3.48
CA LEU A 86 -8.98 8.20 -3.51
C LEU A 86 -9.80 9.48 -3.70
N PRO A 87 -10.91 9.42 -4.45
CA PRO A 87 -11.82 10.54 -4.58
C PRO A 87 -12.60 10.82 -3.28
N GLU A 88 -13.24 11.98 -3.23
CA GLU A 88 -14.19 12.32 -2.17
C GLU A 88 -15.39 11.35 -2.21
N GLY A 89 -15.85 10.90 -1.04
CA GLY A 89 -16.91 9.89 -0.93
C GLY A 89 -16.48 8.43 -1.18
N ALA A 90 -15.19 8.18 -1.44
CA ALA A 90 -14.68 6.81 -1.59
C ALA A 90 -14.90 5.96 -0.34
N THR A 91 -15.19 4.68 -0.57
CA THR A 91 -15.42 3.69 0.47
C THR A 91 -14.14 2.90 0.79
N ILE A 92 -14.17 2.13 1.87
CA ILE A 92 -13.02 1.29 2.24
C ILE A 92 -12.71 0.20 1.21
N ASP A 93 -13.71 -0.23 0.44
CA ASP A 93 -13.56 -1.24 -0.62
C ASP A 93 -12.75 -0.69 -1.80
N ASP A 94 -12.83 0.62 -2.05
CA ASP A 94 -12.08 1.28 -3.13
C ASP A 94 -10.56 1.24 -2.87
N VAL A 95 -10.14 1.17 -1.60
CA VAL A 95 -8.72 0.94 -1.24
C VAL A 95 -8.20 -0.37 -1.84
N LEU A 96 -9.05 -1.38 -1.99
CA LEU A 96 -8.66 -2.67 -2.54
C LEU A 96 -8.41 -2.60 -4.05
N ARG A 97 -9.01 -1.63 -4.75
CA ARG A 97 -8.88 -1.42 -6.20
C ARG A 97 -7.62 -0.67 -6.62
N LEU A 98 -6.96 0.04 -5.71
CA LEU A 98 -5.76 0.82 -5.99
C LEU A 98 -4.63 0.01 -6.63
N THR A 99 -4.09 0.43 -7.77
CA THR A 99 -2.94 -0.22 -8.40
C THR A 99 -1.61 0.41 -7.99
N VAL A 100 -0.48 -0.17 -8.41
CA VAL A 100 0.86 0.38 -8.13
C VAL A 100 1.05 1.72 -8.82
N GLU A 101 0.46 1.91 -10.00
CA GLU A 101 0.51 3.13 -10.80
C GLU A 101 -0.06 4.34 -10.04
N HIS A 102 -1.16 4.15 -9.31
CA HIS A 102 -1.74 5.20 -8.47
C HIS A 102 -0.76 5.69 -7.40
N VAL A 103 0.18 4.84 -6.95
CA VAL A 103 1.17 5.18 -5.92
C VAL A 103 2.45 5.79 -6.52
N LEU A 104 2.66 5.61 -7.83
CA LEU A 104 3.82 6.12 -8.57
C LEU A 104 3.55 7.45 -9.27
N ALA A 105 2.29 7.74 -9.62
CA ALA A 105 1.83 9.05 -10.08
C ALA A 105 2.00 10.13 -8.99
#